data_AF-A0A3N5TCH1-F1
#
_entry.id   AF-A0A3N5TCH1-F1
#
_cell.length_a   1.000
_cell.length_b   1.000
_cell.length_c   1.000
_cell.angle_alpha   90.00
_cell.angle_beta   90.00
_cell.angle_gamma   90.00
#
_symmetry.space_group_name_H-M   'P 1'
#
loop_
_entity.id
_entity.type
_entity.pdbx_description
1 polymer ?
#
loop_
_entity_poly.entity_id
_entity_poly.type
_entity_poly.pdbx_seq_one_letter_code
_entity_poly.pdbx_strand_id
1 'polypeptide(L)' 'MEMKKVLAGWSSICPGCNIGRKYPDSFIGKKVRDHWKKGCFAHNAYVEVYDSDEPSPNKSKKTSGDK' A
#
# COMPACT_ATOMS: atom_id res chain seq x y z
N MET A 1 4.39 17.77 0.86
CA MET A 1 3.33 16.88 0.29
C MET A 1 3.57 16.54 -1.18
N GLU A 2 4.14 17.42 -2.02
CA GLU A 2 4.30 17.17 -3.46
C GLU A 2 5.12 15.92 -3.80
N MET A 3 6.30 15.72 -3.19
CA MET A 3 7.09 14.50 -3.42
C MET A 3 6.35 13.22 -3.03
N LYS A 4 5.52 13.27 -1.98
CA LYS A 4 4.71 12.12 -1.56
C LYS A 4 3.61 11.82 -2.58
N LYS A 5 2.97 12.83 -3.18
CA LYS A 5 2.01 12.65 -4.28
C LYS A 5 2.67 12.04 -5.52
N VAL A 6 3.90 12.44 -5.84
CA VAL A 6 4.68 11.84 -6.95
C VAL A 6 4.98 10.36 -6.67
N LEU A 7 5.44 10.03 -5.46
CA LEU A 7 5.71 8.65 -5.05
C LEU A 7 4.44 7.80 -4.97
N ALA A 8 3.33 8.39 -4.54
CA ALA A 8 2.02 7.76 -4.55
C ALA A 8 1.56 7.47 -5.98
N GLY A 9 1.72 8.42 -6.89
CA GLY A 9 1.51 8.22 -8.33
C GLY A 9 2.40 7.12 -8.89
N TRP A 10 3.67 7.05 -8.47
CA TRP A 10 4.57 5.96 -8.85
C TRP A 10 4.06 4.57 -8.43
N SER A 11 3.36 4.50 -7.30
CA SER A 11 2.73 3.26 -6.85
C SER A 11 1.60 2.77 -7.76
N SER A 12 0.93 3.69 -8.48
CA SER A 12 -0.10 3.35 -9.48
C SER A 12 0.50 2.84 -10.80
N ILE A 13 1.79 3.11 -11.05
CA ILE A 13 2.52 2.67 -12.24
C ILE A 13 3.36 1.42 -11.91
N CYS A 14 3.74 1.24 -10.65
CA CYS A 14 4.52 0.09 -10.18
C CYS A 14 3.76 -1.23 -10.45
N PRO A 15 4.27 -2.12 -11.32
CA PRO A 15 3.59 -3.37 -11.66
C PRO A 15 3.37 -4.26 -10.45
N GLY A 16 4.37 -4.33 -9.55
CA GLY A 16 4.28 -5.07 -8.31
C GLY A 16 3.15 -4.55 -7.43
N CYS A 17 3.13 -3.24 -7.15
CA CYS A 17 2.08 -2.64 -6.32
C CYS A 17 0.69 -2.92 -6.92
N ASN A 18 0.48 -2.70 -8.22
CA ASN A 18 -0.80 -2.98 -8.88
C ASN A 18 -1.24 -4.45 -8.75
N ILE A 19 -0.33 -5.41 -8.89
CA ILE A 19 -0.64 -6.83 -8.67
C ILE A 19 -1.01 -7.09 -7.21
N GLY A 20 -0.28 -6.50 -6.26
CA GLY A 20 -0.56 -6.61 -4.83
C GLY A 20 -1.94 -6.07 -4.43
N ARG A 21 -2.41 -5.02 -5.11
CA ARG A 21 -3.77 -4.48 -4.92
C ARG A 21 -4.84 -5.36 -5.54
N LYS A 22 -4.64 -5.72 -6.81
CA LYS A 22 -5.66 -6.39 -7.63
C LYS A 22 -5.81 -7.87 -7.28
N TYR A 23 -4.71 -8.53 -6.91
CA TYR A 23 -4.68 -9.97 -6.64
C TYR A 23 -3.89 -10.29 -5.36
N PRO A 24 -4.35 -9.79 -4.20
CA PRO A 24 -3.59 -9.83 -2.96
C PRO A 24 -3.19 -11.23 -2.48
N ASP A 25 -4.06 -12.22 -2.71
CA ASP A 25 -3.87 -13.59 -2.23
C ASP A 25 -3.21 -14.51 -3.26
N SER A 26 -2.94 -14.00 -4.46
CA SER A 26 -2.14 -14.72 -5.45
C SER A 26 -0.71 -14.95 -4.96
N PHE A 27 -0.01 -15.93 -5.53
CA PHE A 27 1.40 -16.20 -5.18
C PHE A 27 2.28 -14.95 -5.31
N ILE A 28 2.08 -14.17 -6.38
CA ILE A 28 2.81 -12.92 -6.61
C ILE A 28 2.31 -11.82 -5.66
N GLY A 29 0.99 -11.70 -5.45
CA GLY A 29 0.40 -10.73 -4.52
C GLY A 29 0.91 -10.87 -3.10
N LYS A 30 1.03 -12.10 -2.59
CA LYS A 30 1.62 -12.39 -1.27
C LYS A 30 3.07 -11.92 -1.18
N LYS A 31 3.89 -12.19 -2.21
CA LYS A 31 5.27 -11.69 -2.28
C LYS A 31 5.35 -10.16 -2.30
N VAL A 32 4.45 -9.50 -3.04
CA VAL A 32 4.38 -8.04 -3.07
C VAL A 32 4.00 -7.47 -1.70
N ARG A 33 3.03 -8.08 -1.00
CA ARG A 33 2.66 -7.67 0.36
C ARG A 33 3.81 -7.84 1.35
N ASP A 34 4.61 -8.90 1.20
CA ASP A 34 5.82 -9.06 2.02
C ASP A 34 6.88 -8.01 1.69
N HIS A 35 6.99 -7.58 0.43
CA HIS A 35 7.79 -6.42 0.07
C HIS A 35 7.27 -5.13 0.74
N TRP A 36 5.95 -4.92 0.80
CA TRP A 36 5.37 -3.78 1.54
C TRP A 36 5.72 -3.81 3.03
N LYS A 37 5.63 -4.97 3.69
CA LYS A 37 6.02 -5.16 5.10
C LYS A 37 7.49 -4.79 5.35
N LYS A 38 8.37 -5.06 4.40
CA LYS A 38 9.81 -4.73 4.48
C LYS A 38 10.10 -3.23 4.27
N GLY A 39 9.12 -2.47 3.78
CA GLY A 39 9.25 -1.04 3.49
C GLY A 39 9.28 -0.78 1.99
N CYS A 40 8.11 -0.45 1.43
CA CYS A 40 7.98 0.00 0.05
C CYS A 40 7.63 1.49 0.04
N PHE A 41 8.57 2.34 -0.40
CA PHE A 41 8.38 3.80 -0.39
C PHE A 41 7.18 4.26 -1.20
N ALA A 42 6.97 3.68 -2.38
CA ALA A 42 5.84 4.01 -3.24
C ALA A 42 4.50 3.61 -2.60
N HIS A 43 4.41 2.39 -2.04
CA HIS A 43 3.20 1.95 -1.34
C HIS A 43 2.93 2.76 -0.07
N ASN A 44 3.96 3.05 0.73
CA ASN A 44 3.80 3.85 1.94
C ASN A 44 3.31 5.26 1.61
N ALA A 45 3.90 5.91 0.60
CA ALA A 45 3.43 7.20 0.12
C ALA A 45 1.99 7.13 -0.44
N TYR A 46 1.64 6.04 -1.10
CA TYR A 46 0.28 5.82 -1.61
C TYR A 46 -0.75 5.70 -0.49
N VAL A 47 -0.49 4.86 0.52
CA VAL A 47 -1.38 4.69 1.69
C VAL A 47 -1.52 6.01 2.45
N GLU A 48 -0.44 6.77 2.60
CA GLU A 48 -0.47 8.07 3.30
C GLU A 48 -1.25 9.15 2.53
N VAL A 49 -1.18 9.18 1.20
CA VAL A 49 -1.83 10.21 0.38
C VAL A 49 -3.31 9.91 0.13
N TYR A 50 -3.64 8.64 -0.11
CA TYR A 50 -4.98 8.25 -0.55
C TYR A 50 -5.84 7.63 0.56
N ASP A 51 -5.31 7.51 1.79
CA ASP A 51 -5.91 6.86 2.96
C ASP A 51 -6.76 5.64 2.58
N SER A 52 -6.27 4.88 1.59
CA SER A 52 -7.11 3.93 0.88
C SER A 52 -7.43 2.80 1.83
N ASP A 53 -8.67 2.28 1.80
CA ASP A 53 -9.14 1.10 2.54
C ASP A 53 -8.37 -0.19 2.20
N GLU A 54 -7.26 -0.06 1.49
CA GLU A 54 -6.38 -1.15 1.12
C GLU A 54 -5.85 -1.91 2.34
N PRO A 55 -5.66 -3.23 2.18
CA PRO A 55 -5.00 -4.09 3.14
C PRO A 55 -3.51 -3.73 3.20
N SER A 56 -3.20 -2.71 3.99
CA SER A 56 -1.83 -2.33 4.32
C SER A 56 -1.33 -3.17 5.50
N PRO A 57 -0.09 -3.67 5.47
CA PRO A 57 0.48 -4.44 6.58
C PRO A 57 0.57 -3.67 7.90
N ASN A 58 0.49 -2.33 7.86
CA ASN A 58 0.52 -1.47 9.05
C ASN A 58 -0.88 -1.09 9.58
N LYS A 59 -1.97 -1.56 8.98
CA LYS A 59 -3.33 -1.25 9.46
C LYS A 59 -3.77 -2.01 10.72
N SER A 60 -2.94 -2.90 11.25
CA SER A 60 -3.23 -3.68 12.47
C SER A 60 -3.20 -2.86 13.78
N LYS A 61 -3.24 -1.52 13.71
CA LYS A 61 -3.28 -0.65 14.89
C LYS A 61 -3.86 0.75 14.60
N LYS A 62 -5.07 0.82 14.05
CA LYS A 62 -5.97 1.94 14.38
C LYS A 62 -7.29 1.36 14.86
N THR A 63 -7.44 1.48 16.17
CA THR A 63 -8.58 1.20 17.00
C THR A 63 -9.89 1.56 16.30
N SER A 64 -10.77 0.58 16.23
CA SER A 64 -12.20 0.79 16.35
C SER A 64 -12.50 1.73 17.52
N GLY A 65 -13.28 2.77 17.27
CA GLY A 65 -13.83 3.68 18.27
C GLY A 65 -13.95 5.08 17.66
N ASP A 66 -15.03 5.81 17.79
CA ASP A 66 -16.35 5.56 18.37
C ASP A 66 -17.19 6.74 17.83
N LYS A 67 -18.41 6.43 17.35
CA LYS A 67 -19.57 7.34 17.18
C LYS A 67 -19.58 8.41 16.09
#